data_AF-A0A535NHY9-F1
#
_entry.id   AF-A0A535NHY9-F1
#
_cell.length_a   1.000
_cell.length_b   1.000
_cell.length_c   1.000
_cell.angle_alpha   90.00
_cell.angle_beta   90.00
_cell.angle_gamma   90.00
#
_symmetry.space_group_name_H-M   'P 1'
#
loop_
_entity.id
_entity.type
_entity.pdbx_description
1 polymer ?
#
loop_
_entity_poly.entity_id
_entity_poly.type
_entity_poly.pdbx_seq_one_letter_code
_entity_poly.pdbx_strand_id
1 'polypeptide(L)'
;MPKRRHEPVRTCVACRQEAGKEALIRLVRGPEGSAATDPTGHAPGRGAYLHRNQECIEIARKRRQLERSLGAARLGGGAGFALPPRSRGG
;
A
#
# COMPACT_ATOMS: atom_id res chain seq x y z
N MET A 1 2.97 33.96 2.34
CA MET A 1 3.78 32.95 3.06
C MET A 1 3.29 31.57 2.63
N PRO A 2 4.07 30.73 1.93
CA PRO A 2 3.61 29.38 1.63
C PRO A 2 3.46 28.65 2.97
N LYS A 3 2.23 28.30 3.35
CA LYS A 3 1.97 27.38 4.47
C LYS A 3 2.88 26.19 4.24
N ARG A 4 3.82 25.94 5.17
CA ARG A 4 4.61 24.70 5.19
C ARG A 4 3.59 23.58 5.10
N ARG A 5 3.43 22.98 3.93
CA ARG A 5 2.52 21.87 3.73
C ARG A 5 3.13 20.76 4.55
N HIS A 6 2.53 20.45 5.69
CA HIS A 6 2.81 19.20 6.36
C HIS A 6 2.46 18.12 5.36
N GLU A 7 3.49 17.53 4.76
CA GLU A 7 3.34 16.36 3.93
C GLU A 7 2.72 15.29 4.83
N PRO A 8 1.56 14.72 4.46
CA PRO A 8 0.91 13.73 5.30
C PRO A 8 1.82 12.51 5.42
N VAL A 9 2.42 12.34 6.59
CA VAL A 9 3.19 11.17 6.97
C VAL A 9 2.22 10.05 7.29
N ARG A 10 2.52 8.85 6.80
CA ARG A 10 1.73 7.65 7.06
C ARG A 10 2.64 6.54 7.55
N THR A 11 2.05 5.58 8.27
CA THR A 11 2.79 4.44 8.81
C THR A 11 2.65 3.23 7.88
N CYS A 12 3.78 2.63 7.51
CA CYS A 12 3.80 1.40 6.73
C CYS A 12 3.29 0.22 7.56
N VAL A 13 2.33 -0.55 7.04
CA VAL A 13 1.77 -1.71 7.75
C VAL A 13 2.76 -2.88 7.85
N ALA A 14 3.80 -2.93 7.01
CA ALA A 14 4.79 -4.01 7.04
C ALA A 14 5.87 -3.79 8.11
N CYS A 15 6.57 -2.66 8.05
CA CYS A 15 7.69 -2.35 8.96
C CYS A 15 7.29 -1.42 10.12
N ARG A 16 6.07 -0.89 10.13
CA ARG A 16 5.58 0.09 11.13
C ARG A 16 6.40 1.39 11.19
N GLN A 17 7.16 1.69 10.14
CA GLN A 17 7.90 2.95 10.02
C GLN A 17 7.04 4.03 9.36
N GLU A 18 7.27 5.27 9.75
CA GLU A 18 6.63 6.46 9.20
C GLU A 18 7.35 6.95 7.95
N ALA A 19 6.60 7.28 6.89
CA ALA A 19 7.16 7.90 5.70
C ALA A 19 6.18 8.84 5.02
N GLY A 20 6.72 9.71 4.16
CA GLY A 20 5.92 10.61 3.35
C GLY A 20 5.00 9.87 2.38
N LYS A 21 3.91 10.52 1.98
CA LYS A 21 2.94 10.00 1.02
C LYS A 21 3.60 9.49 -0.28
N GLU A 22 4.67 10.14 -0.74
CA GLU A 22 5.36 9.75 -1.98
C GLU A 22 6.13 8.42 -1.87
N ALA A 23 6.61 8.07 -0.68
CA ALA A 23 7.31 6.82 -0.42
C ALA A 23 6.35 5.64 -0.18
N LEU A 24 5.06 5.92 0.01
CA LEU A 24 4.04 4.96 0.41
C LEU A 24 3.00 4.75 -0.68
N ILE A 25 2.65 3.49 -0.89
CA ILE A 25 1.59 3.04 -1.79
C ILE A 25 0.35 2.78 -0.94
N ARG A 26 -0.76 3.43 -1.30
CA ARG A 26 -2.08 3.13 -0.72
C ARG A 26 -2.67 1.90 -1.40
N LEU A 27 -3.23 1.04 -0.56
CA LEU A 27 -3.82 -0.22 -0.95
C LEU A 27 -5.20 -0.31 -0.41
N VAL A 28 -6.12 -0.78 -1.21
CA VAL A 28 -7.53 -0.84 -0.85
C VAL A 28 -8.06 -2.23 -1.16
N ARG A 29 -9.06 -2.64 -0.39
CA ARG A 29 -9.83 -3.83 -0.72
C ARG A 29 -10.77 -3.49 -1.86
N GLY A 30 -10.59 -4.13 -3.00
CA GLY A 30 -11.51 -4.08 -4.12
C GLY A 30 -12.82 -4.83 -3.80
N PRO A 31 -13.88 -4.61 -4.61
CA PRO A 31 -15.17 -5.26 -4.42
C PRO A 31 -15.08 -6.79 -4.51
N GLU A 32 -14.13 -7.31 -5.29
CA GLU A 32 -13.86 -8.75 -5.45
C GLU A 32 -13.13 -9.37 -4.24
N GLY A 33 -12.87 -8.58 -3.19
CA GLY A 33 -12.14 -9.04 -2.01
C GLY A 33 -10.63 -9.20 -2.23
N SER A 34 -10.10 -8.70 -3.34
CA SER A 34 -8.67 -8.61 -3.65
C SER A 34 -8.08 -7.29 -3.16
N ALA A 35 -6.77 -7.25 -2.90
CA ALA A 35 -6.05 -6.02 -2.58
C ALA A 35 -5.56 -5.37 -3.88
N ALA A 36 -5.96 -4.12 -4.12
CA ALA A 36 -5.56 -3.34 -5.29
C ALA A 36 -4.77 -2.08 -4.88
N THR A 37 -3.85 -1.65 -5.75
CA THR A 37 -3.15 -0.37 -5.59
C THR A 37 -4.09 0.77 -5.98
N ASP A 38 -4.27 1.73 -5.07
CA ASP A 38 -5.07 2.93 -5.30
C ASP A 38 -4.16 4.16 -5.34
N PRO A 39 -3.61 4.50 -6.52
CA PRO A 39 -2.85 5.74 -6.69
C PRO A 39 -3.75 6.98 -6.61
N THR A 40 -5.05 6.83 -6.85
CA THR A 40 -6.00 7.97 -6.91
C THR A 40 -6.43 8.46 -5.52
N GLY A 41 -6.31 7.62 -4.49
CA GLY A 41 -6.74 7.97 -3.13
C GLY A 41 -8.27 8.08 -2.97
N HIS A 42 -9.03 7.75 -4.01
CA HIS A 42 -10.47 7.91 -4.08
C HIS A 42 -11.25 6.62 -3.87
N ALA A 43 -10.57 5.48 -3.77
CA ALA A 43 -11.25 4.21 -3.64
C ALA A 43 -11.93 4.09 -2.26
N PRO A 44 -13.24 3.76 -2.22
CA PRO A 44 -13.97 3.52 -0.99
C PRO A 44 -13.55 2.17 -0.37
N GLY A 45 -13.39 2.14 0.95
CA GLY A 45 -13.06 0.92 1.69
C GLY A 45 -11.89 1.08 2.67
N ARG A 46 -11.51 -0.04 3.30
CA ARG A 46 -10.34 -0.09 4.18
C ARG A 46 -9.08 0.07 3.35
N GLY A 47 -8.24 1.02 3.76
CA GLY A 47 -6.96 1.30 3.12
C GLY A 47 -5.78 0.89 4.00
N ALA A 48 -4.71 0.40 3.40
CA ALA A 48 -3.43 0.10 4.03
C ALA A 48 -2.29 0.83 3.30
N TYR A 49 -1.29 1.29 4.02
CA TYR A 49 -0.12 1.97 3.45
C TYR A 49 1.10 1.06 3.51
N LEU A 50 1.86 1.01 2.42
CA LEU A 50 3.06 0.18 2.31
C LEU A 50 4.17 0.93 1.61
N HIS A 51 5.42 0.82 2.06
CA HIS A 51 6.54 1.35 1.30
C HIS A 51 6.62 0.74 -0.11
N ARG A 52 7.01 1.56 -1.09
CA ARG A 52 7.42 1.12 -2.43
C ARG A 52 8.81 0.44 -2.42
N ASN A 53 9.18 -0.18 -1.30
CA ASN A 53 10.43 -0.93 -1.14
C ASN A 53 10.15 -2.44 -1.14
N GLN A 54 11.04 -3.19 -1.80
CA GLN A 54 10.94 -4.63 -1.96
C GLN A 54 10.86 -5.35 -0.62
N GLU A 55 11.61 -4.91 0.38
CA GLU A 55 11.60 -5.50 1.72
C GLU A 55 10.21 -5.43 2.37
N CYS A 56 9.57 -4.26 2.33
CA CYS A 56 8.23 -4.09 2.89
C CYS A 56 7.19 -4.89 2.12
N ILE A 57 7.33 -5.00 0.79
CA ILE A 57 6.47 -5.81 -0.07
C ILE A 57 6.58 -7.28 0.29
N GLU A 58 7.81 -7.80 0.41
CA GLU A 58 8.06 -9.19 0.77
C GLU A 58 7.57 -9.50 2.19
N ILE A 59 7.79 -8.61 3.15
CA ILE A 59 7.24 -8.76 4.52
C ILE A 59 5.72 -8.78 4.49
N ALA A 60 5.08 -7.86 3.76
CA ALA A 60 3.64 -7.77 3.68
C ALA A 60 3.01 -9.00 3.04
N ARG A 61 3.64 -9.54 1.98
CA ARG A 61 3.25 -10.79 1.32
C ARG A 61 3.45 -11.99 2.24
N LYS A 62 4.66 -12.14 2.81
CA LYS A 62 5.02 -13.28 3.68
C LYS A 62 4.18 -13.33 4.95
N ARG A 63 3.91 -12.18 5.57
CA ARG A 63 3.16 -12.08 6.83
C ARG A 63 1.66 -11.84 6.65
N ARG A 64 1.17 -11.74 5.41
CA ARG A 64 -0.25 -11.51 5.12
C ARG A 64 -0.78 -10.25 5.81
N GLN A 65 0.08 -9.23 5.98
CA GLN A 65 -0.25 -7.99 6.72
C GLN A 65 -1.36 -7.22 6.00
N LEU A 66 -1.38 -7.31 4.67
CA LEU A 66 -2.39 -6.68 3.83
C LEU A 66 -3.73 -7.41 3.92
N GLU A 67 -3.76 -8.74 3.93
CA GLU A 67 -4.98 -9.52 4.22
C GLU A 67 -5.57 -9.12 5.57
N ARG A 68 -4.73 -9.02 6.60
CA ARG A 68 -5.15 -8.64 7.94
C ARG A 68 -5.68 -7.20 8.01
N SER A 69 -4.97 -6.26 7.38
CA SER A 69 -5.34 -4.84 7.44
C SER A 69 -6.56 -4.51 6.59
N LEU A 70 -6.66 -5.11 5.40
CA LEU A 70 -7.72 -4.87 4.43
C LEU A 70 -8.92 -5.81 4.60
N GLY A 71 -8.74 -6.94 5.29
CA GLY A 71 -9.74 -8.02 5.36
C GLY A 71 -9.98 -8.67 4.00
N ALA A 72 -8.98 -8.64 3.11
CA ALA A 72 -9.05 -9.30 1.80
C ALA A 72 -8.94 -10.82 2.01
N ALA A 73 -9.93 -11.58 1.57
CA ALA A 73 -10.06 -13.02 1.87
C ALA A 73 -9.12 -13.91 1.05
N ARG A 74 -8.38 -13.36 0.07
CA ARG A 74 -7.49 -14.11 -0.80
C ARG A 74 -6.20 -13.34 -1.12
N LEU A 75 -5.15 -13.52 -0.31
CA LEU A 75 -3.78 -13.62 -0.86
C LEU A 75 -3.24 -15.06 -0.72
N GLY A 76 -4.14 -16.04 -0.57
CA GLY A 76 -3.84 -17.46 -0.62
C GLY A 76 -3.92 -18.00 -2.05
N GLY A 77 -2.77 -18.04 -2.74
CA GLY A 77 -2.58 -18.77 -3.99
C GLY A 77 -2.27 -17.88 -5.19
N GLY A 78 -0.99 -17.75 -5.53
CA GLY A 78 -0.54 -17.48 -6.90
C GLY A 78 -0.51 -16.03 -7.41
N ALA A 79 -1.49 -15.17 -7.12
CA ALA A 79 -1.52 -13.83 -7.72
C ALA A 79 -0.94 -12.78 -6.77
N GLY A 80 0.37 -12.60 -6.84
CA GLY A 80 1.06 -11.50 -6.19
C GLY A 80 0.46 -10.17 -6.64
N PHE A 81 0.09 -9.36 -5.67
CA PHE A 81 -0.03 -7.91 -5.74
C PHE A 81 0.68 -7.32 -6.98
N ALA A 82 -0.10 -6.93 -8.00
CA ALA A 82 0.44 -6.26 -9.16
C ALA A 82 0.89 -4.86 -8.73
N LEU A 83 2.15 -4.75 -8.30
CA LEU A 83 2.77 -3.45 -8.15
C LEU A 83 2.78 -2.78 -9.53
N PRO A 84 2.41 -1.50 -9.64
CA PRO A 84 2.66 -0.77 -10.87
C PRO A 84 4.15 -0.90 -11.21
N PRO A 85 4.52 -1.16 -12.48
CA PRO A 85 5.92 -1.20 -12.87
C PRO A 85 6.58 0.09 -12.39
N ARG A 86 7.76 -0.03 -11.78
CA ARG A 86 8.53 1.13 -11.28
C ARG A 86 8.59 2.13 -12.43
N SER A 87 7.85 3.23 -12.32
CA SER A 87 7.86 4.31 -13.29
C SER A 87 9.30 4.79 -13.36
N ARG A 88 10.03 4.37 -14.41
CA ARG A 88 11.33 4.92 -14.75
C ARG A 88 11.07 6.37 -15.11
N GLY A 89 11.33 7.27 -14.17
CA GLY A 89 11.49 8.68 -14.48
C GLY A 89 12.71 8.82 -15.38
N GLY A 90 12.48 9.35 -16.58
CA GLY A 90 13.47 9.90 -17.49
C GLY A 90 13.07 11.33 -17.78
#